data_AF-A0A955ISH7-F1
#
_entry.id   AF-A0A955ISH7-F1
#
_cell.length_a   1.000
_cell.length_b   1.000
_cell.length_c   1.000
_cell.angle_alpha   90.00
_cell.angle_beta   90.00
_cell.angle_gamma   90.00
#
_symmetry.space_group_name_H-M   'P 1'
#
loop_
_entity.id
_entity.type
_entity.pdbx_description
1 polymer ?
#
loop_
_entity_poly.entity_id
_entity_poly.type
_entity_poly.pdbx_seq_one_letter_code
_entity_poly.pdbx_strand_id
1 'polypeptide(L)'
;MRSSIGWMAAGLIAAAGTSAMAQGEYIFRDERGNITQPRGDHSVARMWNEVLLDGIRTDLARPTVHARNLFHISIAMWDAWAAYDTQADTYINHERQTAVDVKAAREEAVSYAAFRMIEHRFANSPGSVQVLGECADLMAQLGYDTNFTDTVGDTPAALGNRIAATIIAWGLTDGSNEANGYANLFYEPINPPLLPDFPGNPDIIDVNRWQPLALDFFVDQGGNVIIGGYPDFLSPEWGQVDAFALRDQDLTVYNRDGFDYKVFHDPGAPPMFGAEGDEYYRWGFEMVAVWSSHLDPADGVLMDISPASLGNSPLPEVDEWATYYDFYNGSDWSQG
;
A
#
# COMPACT_ATOMS: atom_id res chain seq x y z
N MET A 1 16.39 -37.49 -39.26
CA MET A 1 16.71 -38.11 -37.96
C MET A 1 16.92 -36.97 -36.98
N ARG A 2 15.84 -36.43 -36.38
CA ARG A 2 15.31 -36.79 -35.05
C ARG A 2 16.38 -36.83 -33.96
N SER A 3 16.52 -35.74 -33.20
CA SER A 3 16.40 -35.77 -31.73
C SER A 3 16.26 -34.34 -31.20
N SER A 4 15.01 -33.97 -30.95
CA SER A 4 14.56 -32.92 -30.05
C SER A 4 14.91 -33.26 -28.61
N ILE A 5 15.55 -32.35 -27.88
CA ILE A 5 15.60 -32.37 -26.41
C ILE A 5 14.99 -31.04 -25.95
N GLY A 6 13.70 -31.08 -25.66
CA GLY A 6 13.01 -30.03 -24.95
C GLY A 6 13.33 -30.14 -23.47
N TRP A 7 13.65 -29.01 -22.85
CA TRP A 7 13.64 -28.88 -21.40
C TRP A 7 12.29 -28.30 -21.01
N MET A 8 11.37 -29.19 -20.63
CA MET A 8 10.23 -28.83 -19.80
C MET A 8 10.77 -28.51 -18.41
N ALA A 9 10.84 -27.22 -18.05
CA ALA A 9 10.91 -26.85 -16.64
C ALA A 9 9.49 -27.00 -16.08
N ALA A 10 9.27 -28.12 -15.39
CA ALA A 10 8.03 -28.40 -14.68
C ALA A 10 7.80 -27.32 -13.61
N GLY A 11 6.68 -26.61 -13.72
CA GLY A 11 6.16 -25.79 -12.63
C GLY A 11 5.86 -26.67 -11.43
N LEU A 12 6.58 -26.42 -10.34
CA LEU A 12 6.19 -26.91 -9.02
C LEU A 12 5.09 -25.97 -8.50
N ILE A 13 3.85 -26.30 -8.85
CA ILE A 13 2.70 -25.89 -8.05
C ILE A 13 2.72 -26.81 -6.83
N ALA A 14 3.28 -26.32 -5.72
CA ALA A 14 3.06 -26.92 -4.41
C ALA A 14 1.74 -26.36 -3.87
N ALA A 15 0.69 -27.17 -3.96
CA ALA A 15 -0.57 -26.91 -3.29
C ALA A 15 -0.50 -27.35 -1.81
N ALA A 16 -1.22 -26.59 -0.99
CA ALA A 16 -1.80 -26.93 0.30
C ALA A 16 -0.89 -27.06 1.54
N GLY A 17 -1.07 -26.11 2.45
CA GLY A 17 -1.42 -26.43 3.83
C GLY A 17 -0.28 -26.81 4.76
N THR A 18 0.62 -25.87 5.04
CA THR A 18 1.22 -25.81 6.37
C THR A 18 0.61 -24.63 7.08
N SER A 19 -0.44 -24.88 7.86
CA SER A 19 -0.82 -23.99 8.96
C SER A 19 0.44 -23.74 9.76
N ALA A 20 0.94 -22.50 9.76
CA ALA A 20 2.00 -22.10 10.67
C ALA A 20 1.52 -22.48 12.08
N MET A 21 2.21 -23.43 12.71
CA MET A 21 1.84 -23.85 14.04
C MET A 21 2.12 -22.67 14.97
N ALA A 22 1.07 -22.19 15.62
CA ALA A 22 1.19 -21.19 16.66
C ALA A 22 2.27 -21.64 17.67
N GLN A 23 3.28 -20.80 17.88
CA GLN A 23 4.26 -20.94 18.95
C GLN A 23 3.66 -20.54 20.32
N GLY A 24 2.48 -19.90 20.31
CA GLY A 24 1.64 -19.65 21.49
C GLY A 24 1.72 -18.23 22.04
N GLU A 25 2.60 -17.38 21.52
CA GLU A 25 2.72 -15.96 21.88
C GLU A 25 3.15 -15.12 20.67
N TYR A 26 2.53 -13.95 20.47
CA TYR A 26 2.94 -13.03 19.41
C TYR A 26 4.25 -12.31 19.77
N ILE A 27 5.13 -12.17 18.77
CA ILE A 27 6.47 -11.59 18.93
C ILE A 27 6.51 -10.21 18.30
N PHE A 28 6.73 -9.17 19.12
CA PHE A 28 6.88 -7.80 18.64
C PHE A 28 8.21 -7.57 17.93
N ARG A 29 8.18 -6.78 16.85
CA ARG A 29 9.35 -6.43 16.04
C ARG A 29 9.48 -4.92 15.84
N ASP A 30 10.72 -4.42 15.76
CA ASP A 30 11.00 -3.04 15.38
C ASP A 30 10.94 -2.82 13.85
N GLU A 31 11.15 -1.59 13.38
CA GLU A 31 11.17 -1.26 11.94
C GLU A 31 12.23 -2.02 11.11
N ARG A 32 13.20 -2.65 11.76
CA ARG A 32 14.26 -3.45 11.14
C ARG A 32 14.02 -4.96 11.30
N GLY A 33 12.87 -5.36 11.85
CA GLY A 33 12.51 -6.77 12.08
C GLY A 33 13.14 -7.41 13.33
N ASN A 34 13.86 -6.64 14.15
CA ASN A 34 14.46 -7.17 15.37
C ASN A 34 13.39 -7.40 16.44
N ILE A 35 13.49 -8.52 17.16
CA ILE A 35 12.60 -8.81 18.28
C ILE A 35 12.76 -7.72 19.35
N THR A 36 11.64 -7.15 19.77
CA THR A 36 11.59 -6.09 20.78
C THR A 36 10.53 -6.39 21.83
N GLN A 37 10.56 -5.61 22.91
CA GLN A 37 9.47 -5.56 23.87
C GLN A 37 8.57 -4.36 23.53
N PRO A 38 7.26 -4.47 23.72
CA PRO A 38 6.35 -3.35 23.51
C PRO A 38 6.69 -2.19 24.45
N ARG A 39 6.52 -0.95 23.98
CA ARG A 39 6.77 0.25 24.79
C ARG A 39 5.57 0.50 25.70
N GLY A 40 5.48 -0.26 26.79
CA GLY A 40 4.38 -0.22 27.76
C GLY A 40 3.21 -1.11 27.36
N ASP A 41 2.08 -0.93 28.04
CA ASP A 41 0.88 -1.75 27.82
C ASP A 41 0.25 -1.40 26.47
N HIS A 42 0.07 -2.41 25.61
CA HIS A 42 -0.61 -2.27 24.33
C HIS A 42 -2.07 -2.69 24.44
N SER A 43 -2.99 -1.93 23.84
CA SER A 43 -4.36 -2.40 23.62
C SER A 43 -4.38 -3.53 22.59
N VAL A 44 -5.42 -4.37 22.59
CA VAL A 44 -5.55 -5.42 21.55
C VAL A 44 -5.55 -4.83 20.13
N ALA A 45 -6.14 -3.64 19.95
CA ALA A 45 -6.11 -2.95 18.66
C ALA A 45 -4.68 -2.57 18.25
N ARG A 46 -3.83 -2.16 19.20
CA ARG A 46 -2.41 -1.93 18.91
C ARG A 46 -1.70 -3.22 18.54
N MET A 47 -1.97 -4.33 19.23
CA MET A 47 -1.38 -5.63 18.92
C MET A 47 -1.74 -6.09 17.50
N TRP A 48 -3.02 -6.00 17.12
CA TRP A 48 -3.46 -6.31 15.76
C TRP A 48 -2.88 -5.39 14.69
N ASN A 49 -2.64 -4.12 15.04
CA ASN A 49 -1.92 -3.20 14.16
C ASN A 49 -0.47 -3.63 13.94
N GLU A 50 0.23 -4.19 14.94
CA GLU A 50 1.58 -4.73 14.73
C GLU A 50 1.56 -5.93 13.76
N VAL A 51 0.62 -6.87 13.95
CA VAL A 51 0.45 -8.02 13.04
C VAL A 51 0.17 -7.56 11.61
N LEU A 52 -0.67 -6.54 11.44
CA LEU A 52 -0.94 -5.94 10.13
C LEU A 52 0.34 -5.33 9.52
N LEU A 53 1.12 -4.60 10.30
CA LEU A 53 2.37 -4.01 9.82
C LEU A 53 3.41 -5.07 9.45
N ASP A 54 3.49 -6.18 10.19
CA ASP A 54 4.32 -7.33 9.83
C ASP A 54 3.84 -8.00 8.53
N GLY A 55 2.52 -8.12 8.36
CA GLY A 55 1.92 -8.54 7.09
C GLY A 55 2.35 -7.65 5.92
N ILE A 56 2.30 -6.33 6.08
CA ILE A 56 2.71 -5.36 5.04
C ILE A 56 4.22 -5.49 4.73
N ARG A 57 5.07 -5.63 5.75
CA ARG A 57 6.54 -5.77 5.59
C ARG A 57 6.93 -7.02 4.81
N THR A 58 6.11 -8.07 4.88
CA THR A 58 6.39 -9.38 4.28
C THR A 58 5.62 -9.62 2.97
N ASP A 59 5.02 -8.58 2.42
CA ASP A 59 4.25 -8.62 1.17
C ASP A 59 4.95 -7.83 0.05
N LEU A 60 4.34 -7.81 -1.14
CA LEU A 60 4.74 -6.98 -2.27
C LEU A 60 4.57 -5.49 -1.96
N ALA A 61 5.42 -4.64 -2.53
CA ALA A 61 5.31 -3.20 -2.44
C ALA A 61 4.08 -2.67 -3.20
N ARG A 62 2.94 -2.57 -2.52
CA ARG A 62 1.64 -2.15 -3.07
C ARG A 62 1.02 -1.03 -2.23
N PRO A 63 1.61 0.18 -2.21
CA PRO A 63 1.23 1.24 -1.27
C PRO A 63 -0.26 1.57 -1.28
N THR A 64 -0.93 1.59 -2.44
CA THR A 64 -2.37 1.88 -2.52
C THR A 64 -3.24 0.75 -1.95
N VAL A 65 -2.85 -0.51 -2.16
CA VAL A 65 -3.51 -1.69 -1.57
C VAL A 65 -3.29 -1.72 -0.05
N HIS A 66 -2.06 -1.46 0.40
CA HIS A 66 -1.72 -1.48 1.82
C HIS A 66 -2.37 -0.35 2.61
N ALA A 67 -2.44 0.86 2.05
CA ALA A 67 -3.19 1.97 2.63
C ALA A 67 -4.68 1.61 2.81
N ARG A 68 -5.28 0.96 1.81
CA ARG A 68 -6.65 0.44 1.87
C ARG A 68 -6.80 -0.65 2.94
N ASN A 69 -5.87 -1.59 3.05
CA ASN A 69 -5.88 -2.61 4.10
C ASN A 69 -5.82 -1.99 5.51
N LEU A 70 -4.94 -1.02 5.72
CA LEU A 70 -4.85 -0.25 6.97
C LEU A 70 -6.18 0.42 7.32
N PHE A 71 -6.82 1.05 6.33
CA PHE A 71 -8.13 1.67 6.53
C PHE A 71 -9.21 0.63 6.88
N HIS A 72 -9.36 -0.43 6.10
CA HIS A 72 -10.43 -1.42 6.29
C HIS A 72 -10.31 -2.15 7.63
N ILE A 73 -9.10 -2.50 8.05
CA ILE A 73 -8.87 -3.15 9.34
C ILE A 73 -9.09 -2.17 10.49
N SER A 74 -8.72 -0.90 10.33
CA SER A 74 -9.04 0.14 11.31
C SER A 74 -10.54 0.31 11.50
N ILE A 75 -11.32 0.30 10.41
CA ILE A 75 -12.79 0.31 10.48
C ILE A 75 -13.31 -0.93 11.20
N ALA A 76 -12.79 -2.12 10.86
CA ALA A 76 -13.24 -3.36 11.47
C ALA A 76 -13.07 -3.35 13.00
N MET A 77 -11.92 -2.87 13.47
CA MET A 77 -11.66 -2.69 14.89
C MET A 77 -12.52 -1.58 15.50
N TRP A 78 -12.74 -0.47 14.78
CA TRP A 78 -13.59 0.62 15.24
C TRP A 78 -15.04 0.19 15.42
N ASP A 79 -15.64 -0.45 14.42
CA ASP A 79 -17.03 -0.92 14.45
C ASP A 79 -17.23 -1.95 15.56
N ALA A 80 -16.26 -2.84 15.78
CA ALA A 80 -16.30 -3.82 16.87
C ALA A 80 -16.26 -3.15 18.25
N TRP A 81 -15.45 -2.10 18.40
CA TRP A 81 -15.38 -1.32 19.63
C TRP A 81 -16.65 -0.49 19.87
N ALA A 82 -17.12 0.19 18.82
CA ALA A 82 -18.25 1.11 18.83
C ALA A 82 -19.59 0.38 18.98
N ALA A 83 -19.71 -0.89 18.58
CA ALA A 83 -20.90 -1.71 18.79
C ALA A 83 -21.34 -1.75 20.27
N TYR A 84 -20.39 -1.70 21.20
CA TYR A 84 -20.64 -1.67 22.65
C TYR A 84 -20.62 -0.27 23.27
N ASP A 85 -20.38 0.77 22.46
CA ASP A 85 -20.42 2.16 22.91
C ASP A 85 -21.83 2.75 22.78
N THR A 86 -22.20 3.63 23.71
CA THR A 86 -23.53 4.27 23.71
C THR A 86 -23.57 5.59 22.94
N GLN A 87 -22.41 6.13 22.56
CA GLN A 87 -22.29 7.45 21.92
C GLN A 87 -21.58 7.39 20.57
N ALA A 88 -20.58 6.52 20.42
CA ALA A 88 -19.82 6.44 19.19
C ALA A 88 -20.66 5.91 18.03
N ASP A 89 -20.51 6.50 16.85
CA ASP A 89 -21.08 5.96 15.61
C ASP A 89 -20.14 4.92 15.00
N THR A 90 -20.74 3.89 14.41
CA THR A 90 -20.06 2.92 13.56
C THR A 90 -19.97 3.44 12.12
N TYR A 91 -19.08 2.85 11.33
CA TYR A 91 -18.79 3.28 9.96
C TYR A 91 -19.42 2.37 8.90
N ILE A 92 -19.07 1.08 8.81
CA ILE A 92 -19.66 0.14 7.81
C ILE A 92 -20.71 -0.77 8.47
N ASN A 93 -20.38 -1.40 9.59
CA ASN A 93 -21.28 -2.32 10.29
C ASN A 93 -21.99 -1.59 11.44
N HIS A 94 -23.32 -1.47 11.34
CA HIS A 94 -24.12 -0.68 12.28
C HIS A 94 -24.74 -1.45 13.45
N GLU A 95 -24.27 -2.66 13.72
CA GLU A 95 -24.79 -3.46 14.81
C GLU A 95 -24.44 -2.85 16.19
N ARG A 96 -25.38 -2.97 17.14
CA ARG A 96 -25.19 -2.55 18.53
C ARG A 96 -25.37 -3.75 19.44
N GLN A 97 -24.50 -3.86 20.44
CA GLN A 97 -24.46 -4.96 21.38
C GLN A 97 -24.30 -4.46 22.82
N THR A 98 -24.67 -5.30 23.77
CA THR A 98 -24.46 -5.04 25.20
C THR A 98 -23.71 -6.20 25.83
N ALA A 99 -22.90 -5.93 26.83
CA ALA A 99 -22.17 -6.96 27.56
C ALA A 99 -22.10 -6.61 29.05
N VAL A 100 -21.98 -7.64 29.89
CA VAL A 100 -21.70 -7.46 31.32
C VAL A 100 -20.28 -6.92 31.53
N ASP A 101 -19.31 -7.50 30.82
CA ASP A 101 -17.95 -6.98 30.72
C ASP A 101 -17.72 -6.41 29.31
N VAL A 102 -17.93 -5.10 29.18
CA VAL A 102 -17.76 -4.38 27.91
C VAL A 102 -16.31 -4.40 27.44
N LYS A 103 -15.33 -4.40 28.35
CA LYS A 103 -13.92 -4.42 27.95
C LYS A 103 -13.58 -5.76 27.32
N ALA A 104 -13.92 -6.87 27.98
CA ALA A 104 -13.65 -8.21 27.46
C ALA A 104 -14.38 -8.44 26.12
N ALA A 105 -15.65 -8.03 26.02
CA ALA A 105 -16.41 -8.15 24.78
C ALA A 105 -15.81 -7.34 23.61
N ARG A 106 -15.37 -6.10 23.86
CA ARG A 106 -14.66 -5.31 22.85
C ARG A 106 -13.36 -5.99 22.42
N GLU A 107 -12.57 -6.50 23.37
CA GLU A 107 -11.28 -7.13 23.08
C GLU A 107 -11.44 -8.37 22.19
N GLU A 108 -12.46 -9.19 22.46
CA GLU A 108 -12.78 -10.38 21.67
C GLU A 108 -13.34 -10.01 20.29
N ALA A 109 -14.32 -9.11 20.20
CA ALA A 109 -14.90 -8.69 18.93
C ALA A 109 -13.87 -8.03 17.99
N VAL A 110 -13.02 -7.15 18.53
CA VAL A 110 -11.91 -6.51 17.80
C VAL A 110 -10.96 -7.58 17.26
N SER A 111 -10.66 -8.60 18.07
CA SER A 111 -9.70 -9.63 17.68
C SER A 111 -10.22 -10.52 16.55
N TYR A 112 -11.46 -10.97 16.63
CA TYR A 112 -12.07 -11.73 15.53
C TYR A 112 -12.24 -10.88 14.27
N ALA A 113 -12.61 -9.60 14.39
CA ALA A 113 -12.73 -8.71 13.23
C ALA A 113 -11.38 -8.50 12.52
N ALA A 114 -10.34 -8.16 13.28
CA ALA A 114 -8.99 -7.96 12.73
C ALA A 114 -8.40 -9.25 12.15
N PHE A 115 -8.53 -10.37 12.88
CA PHE A 115 -8.05 -11.67 12.44
C PHE A 115 -8.62 -12.06 11.08
N ARG A 116 -9.95 -12.01 10.91
CA ARG A 116 -10.62 -12.39 9.66
C ARG A 116 -10.26 -11.46 8.51
N MET A 117 -10.11 -10.17 8.80
CA MET A 117 -9.66 -9.21 7.80
C MET A 117 -8.22 -9.52 7.33
N ILE A 118 -7.27 -9.68 8.25
CA ILE A 118 -5.86 -9.98 7.89
C ILE A 118 -5.77 -11.33 7.17
N GLU A 119 -6.49 -12.34 7.64
CA GLU A 119 -6.58 -13.65 6.98
C GLU A 119 -7.01 -13.52 5.52
N HIS A 120 -8.08 -12.76 5.26
CA HIS A 120 -8.56 -12.49 3.90
C HIS A 120 -7.56 -11.69 3.05
N ARG A 121 -6.99 -10.61 3.60
CA ARG A 121 -6.11 -9.68 2.85
C ARG A 121 -4.76 -10.27 2.47
N PHE A 122 -4.21 -11.12 3.32
CA PHE A 122 -2.87 -11.67 3.15
C PHE A 122 -2.86 -13.15 2.76
N ALA A 123 -4.02 -13.77 2.50
CA ALA A 123 -4.12 -15.18 2.08
C ALA A 123 -3.20 -15.53 0.89
N ASN A 124 -3.01 -14.58 -0.02
CA ASN A 124 -2.21 -14.77 -1.24
C ASN A 124 -0.91 -13.95 -1.25
N SER A 125 -0.48 -13.39 -0.12
CA SER A 125 0.79 -12.66 -0.05
C SER A 125 1.98 -13.63 -0.06
N PRO A 126 3.18 -13.20 -0.52
CA PRO A 126 4.40 -13.97 -0.38
C PRO A 126 4.69 -14.39 1.07
N GLY A 127 4.43 -13.50 2.04
CA GLY A 127 4.58 -13.73 3.48
C GLY A 127 3.38 -14.40 4.17
N SER A 128 2.40 -14.92 3.43
CA SER A 128 1.12 -15.44 3.97
C SER A 128 1.32 -16.43 5.13
N VAL A 129 2.21 -17.41 4.99
CA VAL A 129 2.48 -18.41 6.04
C VAL A 129 2.93 -17.75 7.34
N GLN A 130 3.79 -16.72 7.26
CA GLN A 130 4.29 -16.02 8.44
C GLN A 130 3.17 -15.22 9.11
N VAL A 131 2.50 -14.33 8.37
CA VAL A 131 1.48 -13.44 8.95
C VAL A 131 0.26 -14.21 9.49
N LEU A 132 -0.14 -15.31 8.85
CA LEU A 132 -1.21 -16.17 9.37
C LEU A 132 -0.77 -16.92 10.63
N GLY A 133 0.51 -17.27 10.75
CA GLY A 133 1.09 -17.80 11.98
C GLY A 133 1.06 -16.79 13.12
N GLU A 134 1.48 -15.55 12.85
CA GLU A 134 1.46 -14.45 13.82
C GLU A 134 0.03 -14.11 14.28
N CYS A 135 -0.95 -14.17 13.36
CA CYS A 135 -2.37 -14.08 13.70
C CYS A 135 -2.81 -15.19 14.66
N ALA A 136 -2.43 -16.45 14.38
CA ALA A 136 -2.78 -17.59 15.22
C ALA A 136 -2.11 -17.49 16.60
N ASP A 137 -0.86 -17.00 16.66
CA ASP A 137 -0.14 -16.73 17.90
C ASP A 137 -0.83 -15.66 18.76
N LEU A 138 -1.27 -14.56 18.15
CA LEU A 138 -1.99 -13.51 18.87
C LEU A 138 -3.35 -14.01 19.38
N MET A 139 -4.09 -14.76 18.56
CA MET A 139 -5.36 -15.37 18.98
C MET A 139 -5.16 -16.34 20.16
N ALA A 140 -4.14 -17.20 20.09
CA ALA A 140 -3.80 -18.12 21.17
C ALA A 140 -3.39 -17.39 22.46
N GLN A 141 -2.55 -16.36 22.35
CA GLN A 141 -2.13 -15.51 23.47
C GLN A 141 -3.31 -14.84 24.18
N LEU A 142 -4.32 -14.42 23.41
CA LEU A 142 -5.55 -13.80 23.94
C LEU A 142 -6.61 -14.82 24.39
N GLY A 143 -6.38 -16.12 24.15
CA GLY A 143 -7.28 -17.21 24.54
C GLY A 143 -8.48 -17.43 23.61
N TYR A 144 -8.38 -17.01 22.35
CA TYR A 144 -9.45 -17.11 21.35
C TYR A 144 -9.23 -18.27 20.36
N ASP A 145 -10.32 -18.94 19.97
CA ASP A 145 -10.29 -20.07 19.02
C ASP A 145 -10.39 -19.58 17.58
N THR A 146 -9.32 -19.78 16.80
CA THR A 146 -9.27 -19.42 15.38
C THR A 146 -10.27 -20.19 14.52
N ASN A 147 -10.74 -21.36 14.97
CA ASN A 147 -11.74 -22.16 14.27
C ASN A 147 -13.18 -21.66 14.45
N PHE A 148 -13.41 -20.76 15.42
CA PHE A 148 -14.73 -20.16 15.62
C PHE A 148 -15.06 -19.19 14.47
N THR A 149 -15.88 -19.65 13.54
CA THR A 149 -16.28 -18.92 12.32
C THR A 149 -17.76 -18.54 12.31
N ASP A 150 -18.49 -18.87 13.38
CA ASP A 150 -19.91 -18.59 13.46
C ASP A 150 -20.18 -17.08 13.40
N THR A 151 -21.23 -16.74 12.66
CA THR A 151 -21.74 -15.38 12.51
C THR A 151 -23.13 -15.22 13.14
N VAL A 152 -23.62 -16.26 13.82
CA VAL A 152 -24.96 -16.31 14.43
C VAL A 152 -24.87 -16.11 15.93
N GLY A 153 -25.79 -15.33 16.49
CA GLY A 153 -25.88 -15.04 17.92
C GLY A 153 -25.11 -13.80 18.35
N ASP A 154 -25.16 -13.53 19.64
CA ASP A 154 -24.70 -12.26 20.25
C ASP A 154 -23.33 -12.38 20.93
N THR A 155 -22.55 -13.43 20.62
CA THR A 155 -21.19 -13.53 21.16
C THR A 155 -20.29 -12.46 20.53
N PRO A 156 -19.31 -11.91 21.27
CA PRO A 156 -18.40 -10.92 20.70
C PRO A 156 -17.59 -11.47 19.52
N ALA A 157 -17.19 -12.75 19.57
CA ALA A 157 -16.57 -13.43 18.44
C ALA A 157 -17.47 -13.46 17.19
N ALA A 158 -18.77 -13.75 17.36
CA ALA A 158 -19.70 -13.79 16.24
C ALA A 158 -19.93 -12.39 15.65
N LEU A 159 -19.99 -11.35 16.49
CA LEU A 159 -20.00 -9.96 16.05
C LEU A 159 -18.74 -9.62 15.24
N GLY A 160 -17.54 -9.96 15.74
CA GLY A 160 -16.28 -9.71 15.04
C GLY A 160 -16.24 -10.38 13.65
N ASN A 161 -16.68 -11.64 13.56
CA ASN A 161 -16.80 -12.36 12.30
C ASN A 161 -17.79 -11.67 11.33
N ARG A 162 -18.95 -11.19 11.82
CA ARG A 162 -19.93 -10.44 11.02
C ARG A 162 -19.37 -9.12 10.49
N ILE A 163 -18.65 -8.37 11.33
CA ILE A 163 -18.03 -7.10 10.94
C ILE A 163 -17.02 -7.32 9.82
N ALA A 164 -16.11 -8.29 9.98
CA ALA A 164 -15.15 -8.61 8.94
C ALA A 164 -15.83 -9.03 7.63
N ALA A 165 -16.85 -9.90 7.70
CA ALA A 165 -17.62 -10.31 6.53
C ALA A 165 -18.29 -9.11 5.83
N THR A 166 -18.80 -8.15 6.60
CA THR A 166 -19.44 -6.93 6.06
C THR A 166 -18.42 -6.07 5.30
N ILE A 167 -17.25 -5.85 5.88
CA ILE A 167 -16.20 -5.00 5.28
C ILE A 167 -15.53 -5.68 4.09
N ILE A 168 -15.35 -7.01 4.14
CA ILE A 168 -14.88 -7.79 2.98
C ILE A 168 -15.88 -7.65 1.82
N ALA A 169 -17.18 -7.84 2.07
CA ALA A 169 -18.20 -7.72 1.06
C ALA A 169 -18.24 -6.32 0.43
N TRP A 170 -18.17 -5.27 1.26
CA TRP A 170 -18.09 -3.90 0.77
C TRP A 170 -16.83 -3.67 -0.08
N GLY A 171 -15.66 -4.08 0.40
CA GLY A 171 -14.40 -3.94 -0.32
C GLY A 171 -14.34 -4.69 -1.65
N LEU A 172 -15.07 -5.79 -1.82
CA LEU A 172 -15.14 -6.47 -3.13
C LEU A 172 -15.88 -5.66 -4.20
N THR A 173 -16.58 -4.59 -3.81
CA THR A 173 -17.40 -3.75 -4.69
C THR A 173 -16.99 -2.28 -4.72
N ASP A 174 -15.93 -1.91 -4.01
CA ASP A 174 -15.52 -0.50 -3.81
C ASP A 174 -14.74 0.10 -4.98
N GLY A 175 -14.62 -0.62 -6.10
CA GLY A 175 -13.86 -0.17 -7.27
C GLY A 175 -12.39 -0.59 -7.32
N SER A 176 -11.84 -1.24 -6.28
CA SER A 176 -10.42 -1.63 -6.26
C SER A 176 -10.06 -2.84 -7.14
N ASN A 177 -11.05 -3.51 -7.74
CA ASN A 177 -10.86 -4.75 -8.51
C ASN A 177 -10.16 -5.88 -7.72
N GLU A 178 -10.43 -5.95 -6.40
CA GLU A 178 -9.76 -6.89 -5.49
C GLU A 178 -9.88 -8.36 -5.91
N ALA A 179 -11.07 -8.79 -6.35
CA ALA A 179 -11.32 -10.17 -6.74
C ALA A 179 -10.42 -10.64 -7.91
N ASN A 180 -9.92 -9.70 -8.72
CA ASN A 180 -9.03 -9.97 -9.85
C ASN A 180 -7.59 -9.54 -9.56
N GLY A 181 -7.21 -9.45 -8.27
CA GLY A 181 -5.84 -9.13 -7.88
C GLY A 181 -5.45 -7.68 -8.13
N TYR A 182 -6.42 -6.76 -8.16
CA TYR A 182 -6.22 -5.33 -8.37
C TYR A 182 -5.60 -4.96 -9.73
N ALA A 183 -5.76 -5.82 -10.73
CA ALA A 183 -5.23 -5.58 -12.06
C ALA A 183 -5.83 -4.31 -12.69
N ASN A 184 -5.02 -3.62 -13.49
CA ASN A 184 -5.47 -2.50 -14.32
C ASN A 184 -6.44 -3.02 -15.38
N LEU A 185 -7.51 -2.27 -15.63
CA LEU A 185 -8.56 -2.66 -16.58
C LEU A 185 -8.64 -1.76 -17.81
N PHE A 186 -8.10 -0.55 -17.74
CA PHE A 186 -8.25 0.52 -18.73
C PHE A 186 -6.92 1.16 -19.11
N TYR A 187 -6.04 1.44 -18.15
CA TYR A 187 -4.78 2.11 -18.46
C TYR A 187 -3.78 1.16 -19.11
N GLU A 188 -3.30 1.53 -20.29
CA GLU A 188 -2.13 0.94 -20.95
C GLU A 188 -1.10 2.03 -21.28
N PRO A 189 0.21 1.78 -21.06
CA PRO A 189 1.23 2.73 -21.47
C PRO A 189 1.28 2.81 -23.00
N ILE A 190 1.29 4.04 -23.53
CA ILE A 190 1.48 4.24 -24.98
C ILE A 190 2.93 4.04 -25.40
N ASN A 191 3.88 4.36 -24.51
CA ASN A 191 5.29 4.19 -24.80
C ASN A 191 5.73 2.74 -24.59
N PRO A 192 6.50 2.16 -25.53
CA PRO A 192 7.10 0.86 -25.32
C PRO A 192 8.12 0.95 -24.17
N PRO A 193 8.34 -0.14 -23.40
CA PRO A 193 9.30 -0.14 -22.31
C PRO A 193 10.71 0.22 -22.78
N LEU A 194 11.37 1.10 -22.03
CA LEU A 194 12.77 1.44 -22.26
C LEU A 194 13.68 0.37 -21.64
N LEU A 195 14.70 -0.06 -22.36
CA LEU A 195 15.77 -0.94 -21.89
C LEU A 195 16.99 -0.09 -21.50
N PRO A 196 17.24 0.17 -20.20
CA PRO A 196 18.29 1.10 -19.78
C PRO A 196 19.72 0.64 -20.12
N ASP A 197 19.91 -0.65 -20.42
CA ASP A 197 21.19 -1.23 -20.84
C ASP A 197 21.67 -0.70 -22.20
N PHE A 198 20.75 -0.17 -23.01
CA PHE A 198 21.08 0.41 -24.31
C PHE A 198 21.08 1.94 -24.24
N PRO A 199 21.99 2.61 -24.96
CA PRO A 199 22.08 4.05 -24.93
C PRO A 199 20.89 4.71 -25.62
N GLY A 200 20.36 5.76 -24.99
CA GLY A 200 19.29 6.60 -25.54
C GLY A 200 17.90 6.01 -25.38
N ASN A 201 16.94 6.60 -26.09
CA ASN A 201 15.53 6.21 -26.05
C ASN A 201 14.91 6.34 -27.46
N PRO A 202 15.33 5.51 -28.42
CA PRO A 202 14.97 5.68 -29.83
C PRO A 202 13.50 5.36 -30.12
N ASP A 203 12.84 4.60 -29.26
CA ASP A 203 11.50 4.04 -29.49
C ASP A 203 10.39 4.78 -28.72
N ILE A 204 10.70 5.88 -28.03
CA ILE A 204 9.67 6.68 -27.37
C ILE A 204 8.67 7.24 -28.40
N ILE A 205 7.38 7.08 -28.11
CA ILE A 205 6.30 7.49 -29.00
C ILE A 205 5.82 8.90 -28.61
N ASP A 206 5.64 9.13 -27.31
CA ASP A 206 5.18 10.40 -26.74
C ASP A 206 5.98 10.76 -25.48
N VAL A 207 6.79 11.80 -25.59
CA VAL A 207 7.64 12.32 -24.50
C VAL A 207 6.84 12.84 -23.30
N ASN A 208 5.58 13.22 -23.50
CA ASN A 208 4.70 13.71 -22.43
C ASN A 208 3.95 12.58 -21.70
N ARG A 209 4.29 11.31 -22.00
CA ARG A 209 3.62 10.14 -21.43
C ARG A 209 4.63 9.25 -20.71
N TRP A 210 4.14 8.61 -19.65
CA TRP A 210 4.95 7.66 -18.88
C TRP A 210 5.47 6.52 -19.78
N GLN A 211 6.72 6.15 -19.55
CA GLN A 211 7.37 5.02 -20.22
C GLN A 211 7.85 4.03 -19.15
N PRO A 212 7.40 2.77 -19.18
CA PRO A 212 7.91 1.75 -18.27
C PRO A 212 9.40 1.49 -18.52
N LEU A 213 10.12 1.08 -17.48
CA LEU A 213 11.49 0.59 -17.60
C LEU A 213 11.48 -0.94 -17.56
N ALA A 214 12.05 -1.55 -18.59
CA ALA A 214 12.29 -2.98 -18.64
C ALA A 214 13.66 -3.29 -18.03
N LEU A 215 13.64 -3.93 -16.87
CA LEU A 215 14.84 -4.30 -16.12
C LEU A 215 14.96 -5.82 -16.11
N ASP A 216 16.20 -6.33 -16.19
CA ASP A 216 16.46 -7.78 -16.10
C ASP A 216 15.92 -8.39 -14.80
N PHE A 217 15.98 -7.61 -13.72
CA PHE A 217 15.26 -7.83 -12.47
C PHE A 217 15.10 -6.50 -11.75
N PHE A 218 14.13 -6.41 -10.85
CA PHE A 218 14.04 -5.33 -9.90
C PHE A 218 13.74 -5.88 -8.50
N VAL A 219 14.15 -5.11 -7.50
CA VAL A 219 13.84 -5.40 -6.09
C VAL A 219 12.82 -4.37 -5.66
N ASP A 220 11.64 -4.84 -5.24
CA ASP A 220 10.61 -3.92 -4.75
C ASP A 220 11.00 -3.33 -3.38
N GLN A 221 10.23 -2.35 -2.88
CA GLN A 221 10.51 -1.74 -1.57
C GLN A 221 10.39 -2.72 -0.39
N GLY A 222 9.74 -3.87 -0.59
CA GLY A 222 9.66 -4.98 0.37
C GLY A 222 10.83 -5.97 0.28
N GLY A 223 11.77 -5.76 -0.63
CA GLY A 223 12.91 -6.66 -0.83
C GLY A 223 12.62 -7.89 -1.71
N ASN A 224 11.44 -7.95 -2.34
CA ASN A 224 11.08 -9.04 -3.23
C ASN A 224 11.76 -8.87 -4.59
N VAL A 225 12.46 -9.91 -5.05
CA VAL A 225 13.08 -9.92 -6.38
C VAL A 225 12.05 -10.32 -7.42
N ILE A 226 11.82 -9.44 -8.39
CA ILE A 226 10.94 -9.67 -9.54
C ILE A 226 11.83 -9.83 -10.77
N ILE A 227 11.75 -11.00 -11.40
CA ILE A 227 12.63 -11.39 -12.51
C ILE A 227 11.98 -11.00 -13.84
N GLY A 228 12.69 -10.16 -14.61
CA GLY A 228 12.35 -9.78 -15.97
C GLY A 228 11.09 -8.94 -16.12
N GLY A 229 10.93 -8.39 -17.31
CA GLY A 229 9.77 -7.58 -17.69
C GLY A 229 9.88 -6.13 -17.24
N TYR A 230 8.72 -5.50 -17.12
CA TYR A 230 8.55 -4.13 -16.64
C TYR A 230 7.29 -4.12 -15.79
N PRO A 231 7.27 -3.43 -14.64
CA PRO A 231 6.06 -3.34 -13.84
C PRO A 231 5.00 -2.55 -14.61
N ASP A 232 3.74 -2.99 -14.49
CA ASP A 232 2.61 -2.16 -14.92
C ASP A 232 2.60 -0.86 -14.12
N PHE A 233 1.93 0.16 -14.67
CA PHE A 233 1.65 1.37 -13.91
C PHE A 233 0.89 0.96 -12.64
N LEU A 234 1.43 1.35 -11.48
CA LEU A 234 0.81 1.02 -10.21
C LEU A 234 -0.50 1.82 -10.05
N SER A 235 -1.63 1.11 -9.99
CA SER A 235 -2.93 1.65 -9.61
C SER A 235 -3.40 2.94 -10.33
N PRO A 236 -3.25 3.08 -11.67
CA PRO A 236 -3.69 4.26 -12.44
C PRO A 236 -5.20 4.54 -12.34
N GLU A 237 -5.99 3.54 -11.96
CA GLU A 237 -7.45 3.62 -11.85
C GLU A 237 -7.94 3.80 -10.41
N TRP A 238 -7.04 3.96 -9.43
CA TRP A 238 -7.41 3.99 -8.01
C TRP A 238 -8.30 5.16 -7.60
N GLY A 239 -8.41 6.20 -8.42
CA GLY A 239 -9.41 7.25 -8.23
C GLY A 239 -10.86 6.73 -8.26
N GLN A 240 -11.09 5.53 -8.81
CA GLN A 240 -12.39 4.86 -8.76
C GLN A 240 -12.68 4.16 -7.43
N VAL A 241 -11.67 3.96 -6.58
CA VAL A 241 -11.87 3.33 -5.27
C VAL A 241 -12.68 4.26 -4.37
N ASP A 242 -13.68 3.74 -3.67
CA ASP A 242 -14.47 4.51 -2.71
C ASP A 242 -13.55 5.23 -1.71
N ALA A 243 -13.64 6.55 -1.69
CA ALA A 243 -12.79 7.37 -0.85
C ALA A 243 -13.26 7.35 0.60
N PHE A 244 -12.31 7.34 1.54
CA PHE A 244 -12.62 7.43 2.97
C PHE A 244 -13.24 8.78 3.37
N ALA A 245 -12.60 9.87 2.96
CA ALA A 245 -12.94 11.24 3.41
C ALA A 245 -12.95 12.29 2.30
N LEU A 246 -12.54 11.91 1.08
CA LEU A 246 -12.57 12.81 -0.07
C LEU A 246 -14.02 12.98 -0.55
N ARG A 247 -14.34 14.19 -0.98
CA ARG A 247 -15.71 14.58 -1.35
C ARG A 247 -15.77 14.98 -2.82
N ASP A 248 -16.96 14.95 -3.39
CA ASP A 248 -17.19 15.35 -4.79
C ASP A 248 -16.76 16.78 -5.09
N GLN A 249 -16.73 17.66 -4.08
CA GLN A 249 -16.24 19.04 -4.23
C GLN A 249 -14.73 19.13 -4.49
N ASP A 250 -13.97 18.09 -4.13
CA ASP A 250 -12.52 18.00 -4.30
C ASP A 250 -12.16 17.26 -5.60
N LEU A 251 -13.17 16.79 -6.36
CA LEU A 251 -13.04 15.88 -7.48
C LEU A 251 -13.04 16.62 -8.82
N THR A 252 -12.01 16.35 -9.62
CA THR A 252 -11.98 16.62 -11.07
C THR A 252 -12.08 15.29 -11.81
N VAL A 253 -12.90 15.23 -12.86
CA VAL A 253 -13.04 14.04 -13.71
C VAL A 253 -12.46 14.30 -15.09
N TYR A 254 -11.53 13.45 -15.50
CA TYR A 254 -10.93 13.46 -16.84
C TYR A 254 -11.38 12.25 -17.64
N ASN A 255 -11.90 12.45 -18.84
CA ASN A 255 -12.18 11.34 -19.74
C ASN A 255 -10.98 11.10 -20.65
N ARG A 256 -10.52 9.85 -20.74
CA ARG A 256 -9.51 9.41 -21.71
C ARG A 256 -9.83 8.00 -22.18
N ASP A 257 -9.79 7.81 -23.50
CA ASP A 257 -10.01 6.51 -24.16
C ASP A 257 -11.32 5.81 -23.73
N GLY A 258 -12.35 6.62 -23.44
CA GLY A 258 -13.66 6.13 -23.01
C GLY A 258 -13.77 5.75 -21.54
N PHE A 259 -12.74 6.02 -20.73
CA PHE A 259 -12.74 5.82 -19.28
C PHE A 259 -12.61 7.15 -18.54
N ASP A 260 -13.36 7.28 -17.45
CA ASP A 260 -13.29 8.44 -16.56
C ASP A 260 -12.24 8.20 -15.47
N TYR A 261 -11.25 9.08 -15.39
CA TYR A 261 -10.26 9.13 -14.32
C TYR A 261 -10.67 10.21 -13.31
N LYS A 262 -10.95 9.77 -12.08
CA LYS A 262 -11.26 10.64 -10.95
C LYS A 262 -9.96 11.08 -10.28
N VAL A 263 -9.74 12.39 -10.19
CA VAL A 263 -8.55 13.00 -9.58
C VAL A 263 -9.01 13.95 -8.48
N PHE A 264 -8.63 13.65 -7.24
CA PHE A 264 -8.95 14.49 -6.10
C PHE A 264 -7.81 15.47 -5.81
N HIS A 265 -8.15 16.69 -5.39
CA HIS A 265 -7.18 17.76 -5.12
C HIS A 265 -6.20 17.98 -6.28
N ASP A 266 -6.76 18.01 -7.50
CA ASP A 266 -6.00 18.13 -8.73
C ASP A 266 -5.23 19.47 -8.81
N PRO A 267 -3.88 19.46 -8.82
CA PRO A 267 -3.08 20.68 -8.94
C PRO A 267 -3.02 21.20 -10.39
N GLY A 268 -3.62 20.50 -11.36
CA GLY A 268 -3.52 20.80 -12.78
C GLY A 268 -2.40 20.02 -13.48
N ALA A 269 -2.30 20.22 -14.79
CA ALA A 269 -1.34 19.51 -15.62
C ALA A 269 0.10 20.06 -15.41
N PRO A 270 1.12 19.19 -15.43
CA PRO A 270 2.51 19.64 -15.45
C PRO A 270 2.86 20.26 -16.82
N PRO A 271 3.95 21.06 -16.91
CA PRO A 271 4.47 21.52 -18.19
C PRO A 271 4.81 20.37 -19.12
N MET A 272 4.57 20.58 -20.41
CA MET A 272 4.72 19.56 -21.44
C MET A 272 5.74 19.99 -22.47
N PHE A 273 6.49 19.02 -22.99
CA PHE A 273 7.35 19.22 -24.14
C PHE A 273 6.53 19.58 -25.38
N GLY A 274 6.98 20.59 -26.12
CA GLY A 274 6.33 21.12 -27.31
C GLY A 274 5.09 21.98 -27.04
N ALA A 275 4.83 22.35 -25.78
CA ALA A 275 3.68 23.15 -25.37
C ALA A 275 4.11 24.42 -24.61
N GLU A 276 3.13 25.17 -24.10
CA GLU A 276 3.39 26.25 -23.15
C GLU A 276 4.06 25.68 -21.88
N GLY A 277 5.16 26.30 -21.44
CA GLY A 277 5.98 25.82 -20.34
C GLY A 277 7.00 24.74 -20.71
N ASP A 278 7.22 24.44 -22.00
CA ASP A 278 8.25 23.51 -22.48
C ASP A 278 9.66 23.81 -21.92
N GLU A 279 9.99 25.09 -21.70
CA GLU A 279 11.21 25.49 -21.01
C GLU A 279 11.32 24.92 -19.60
N TYR A 280 10.22 24.88 -18.84
CA TYR A 280 10.18 24.30 -17.50
C TYR A 280 10.26 22.78 -17.54
N TYR A 281 9.65 22.14 -18.56
CA TYR A 281 9.83 20.72 -18.82
C TYR A 281 11.32 20.41 -19.02
N ARG A 282 12.01 21.07 -19.97
CA ARG A 282 13.43 20.81 -20.23
C ARG A 282 14.30 21.13 -19.02
N TRP A 283 14.05 22.26 -18.37
CA TRP A 283 14.77 22.70 -17.18
C TRP A 283 14.70 21.67 -16.05
N GLY A 284 13.52 21.09 -15.79
CA GLY A 284 13.36 20.04 -14.79
C GLY A 284 14.18 18.78 -15.10
N PHE A 285 14.21 18.34 -16.36
CA PHE A 285 15.04 17.21 -16.79
C PHE A 285 16.55 17.51 -16.69
N GLU A 286 16.99 18.72 -17.06
CA GLU A 286 18.38 19.16 -16.92
C GLU A 286 18.80 19.21 -15.45
N MET A 287 17.92 19.69 -14.56
CA MET A 287 18.18 19.77 -13.12
C MET A 287 18.48 18.39 -12.52
N VAL A 288 17.79 17.33 -12.94
CA VAL A 288 18.08 15.95 -12.48
C VAL A 288 19.54 15.58 -12.76
N ALA A 289 20.06 15.90 -13.95
CA ALA A 289 21.45 15.62 -14.30
C ALA A 289 22.44 16.46 -13.49
N VAL A 290 22.14 17.74 -13.27
CA VAL A 290 22.98 18.65 -12.46
C VAL A 290 23.00 18.18 -11.00
N TRP A 291 21.84 17.93 -10.40
CA TRP A 291 21.76 17.52 -9.00
C TRP A 291 22.37 16.14 -8.76
N SER A 292 22.22 15.22 -9.71
CA SER A 292 22.89 13.92 -9.65
C SER A 292 24.42 14.05 -9.65
N SER A 293 24.99 15.15 -10.16
CA SER A 293 26.44 15.38 -10.14
C SER A 293 27.00 15.65 -8.74
N HIS A 294 26.14 15.99 -7.76
CA HIS A 294 26.51 16.14 -6.35
C HIS A 294 26.53 14.81 -5.58
N LEU A 295 26.14 13.69 -6.20
CA LEU A 295 26.06 12.38 -5.55
C LEU A 295 27.37 11.59 -5.66
N ASP A 296 28.52 12.27 -5.63
CA ASP A 296 29.83 11.61 -5.60
C ASP A 296 30.26 11.37 -4.14
N PRO A 297 30.18 10.14 -3.60
CA PRO A 297 30.57 9.86 -2.23
C PRO A 297 32.07 10.09 -1.95
N ALA A 298 32.90 10.30 -2.98
CA ALA A 298 34.31 10.61 -2.83
C ALA A 298 34.60 12.11 -2.63
N ASP A 299 33.61 13.00 -2.83
CA ASP A 299 33.81 14.45 -2.72
C ASP A 299 33.98 14.95 -1.27
N GLY A 300 33.58 14.14 -0.29
CA GLY A 300 33.66 14.44 1.14
C GLY A 300 32.66 15.49 1.63
N VAL A 301 31.70 15.91 0.81
CA VAL A 301 30.66 16.87 1.14
C VAL A 301 29.58 16.19 2.00
N LEU A 302 29.24 16.80 3.14
CA LEU A 302 28.12 16.37 3.96
C LEU A 302 26.92 17.29 3.69
N MET A 303 25.80 16.68 3.30
CA MET A 303 24.52 17.37 3.10
C MET A 303 23.61 17.11 4.31
N ASP A 304 23.13 18.16 4.97
CA ASP A 304 22.12 18.06 6.01
C ASP A 304 20.72 18.04 5.39
N ILE A 305 20.14 16.85 5.32
CA ILE A 305 18.80 16.61 4.77
C ILE A 305 17.73 16.49 5.86
N SER A 306 18.03 16.91 7.09
CA SER A 306 17.09 16.83 8.19
C SER A 306 16.01 17.91 8.10
N PRO A 307 14.84 17.71 8.73
CA PRO A 307 13.79 18.73 8.83
C PRO A 307 14.23 20.04 9.47
N ALA A 308 15.39 20.09 10.14
CA ALA A 308 15.94 21.34 10.70
C ALA A 308 16.61 22.23 9.64
N SER A 309 16.95 21.67 8.47
CA SER A 309 17.68 22.34 7.39
C SER A 309 16.91 22.33 6.07
N LEU A 310 16.06 21.32 5.83
CA LEU A 310 15.21 21.20 4.64
C LEU A 310 13.77 20.87 5.04
N GLY A 311 12.81 21.71 4.65
CA GLY A 311 11.39 21.56 4.96
C GLY A 311 10.63 22.88 5.20
N ASN A 312 9.33 22.77 5.49
CA ASN A 312 8.47 23.91 5.86
C ASN A 312 8.36 25.05 4.81
N SER A 313 8.49 24.71 3.53
CA SER A 313 8.28 25.64 2.40
C SER A 313 6.88 25.45 1.79
N PRO A 314 6.19 26.52 1.35
CA PRO A 314 4.98 26.37 0.53
C PRO A 314 5.33 25.73 -0.83
N LEU A 315 4.33 25.11 -1.46
CA LEU A 315 4.47 24.64 -2.84
C LEU A 315 4.63 25.84 -3.78
N PRO A 316 5.61 25.84 -4.70
CA PRO A 316 5.77 26.91 -5.67
C PRO A 316 4.74 26.81 -6.80
N GLU A 317 4.30 27.96 -7.30
CA GLU A 317 3.57 28.02 -8.57
C GLU A 317 4.51 27.71 -9.75
N VAL A 318 3.95 27.32 -10.90
CA VAL A 318 4.75 26.89 -12.08
C VAL A 318 5.75 27.94 -12.53
N ASP A 319 5.38 29.22 -12.50
CA ASP A 319 6.24 30.33 -12.89
C ASP A 319 7.35 30.64 -11.87
N GLU A 320 7.23 30.12 -10.64
CA GLU A 320 8.19 30.30 -9.55
C GLU A 320 9.26 29.21 -9.49
N TRP A 321 9.12 28.11 -10.24
CA TRP A 321 9.99 26.93 -10.17
C TRP A 321 11.48 27.26 -10.34
N ALA A 322 11.81 28.16 -11.27
CA ALA A 322 13.19 28.56 -11.55
C ALA A 322 13.85 29.31 -10.37
N THR A 323 13.04 29.93 -9.52
CA THR A 323 13.50 30.62 -8.31
C THR A 323 13.38 29.76 -7.06
N TYR A 324 12.48 28.77 -7.07
CA TYR A 324 12.26 27.86 -5.95
C TYR A 324 13.49 27.00 -5.65
N TYR A 325 14.11 26.44 -6.68
CA TYR A 325 15.28 25.57 -6.55
C TYR A 325 16.58 26.32 -6.81
N ASP A 326 17.63 26.09 -6.00
CA ASP A 326 18.99 26.43 -6.42
C ASP A 326 19.49 25.36 -7.39
N PHE A 327 19.41 25.72 -8.68
CA PHE A 327 19.69 24.81 -9.78
C PHE A 327 21.09 24.18 -9.72
N TYR A 328 22.11 24.92 -9.26
CA TYR A 328 23.51 24.47 -9.32
C TYR A 328 24.05 23.92 -8.01
N ASN A 329 23.50 24.33 -6.86
CA ASN A 329 24.01 23.90 -5.57
C ASN A 329 23.07 22.93 -4.83
N GLY A 330 21.88 22.66 -5.39
CA GLY A 330 20.82 21.94 -4.69
C GLY A 330 20.15 22.81 -3.63
N SER A 331 19.09 22.29 -2.99
CA SER A 331 18.17 22.96 -2.04
C SER A 331 17.02 23.73 -2.70
N ASP A 332 16.12 24.22 -1.86
CA ASP A 332 14.96 25.02 -2.25
C ASP A 332 14.74 26.21 -1.28
N TRP A 333 13.60 26.89 -1.34
CA TRP A 333 13.22 27.98 -0.42
C TRP A 333 13.11 27.59 1.06
N SER A 334 13.22 26.30 1.40
CA SER A 334 13.13 25.87 2.78
C SER A 334 14.19 26.50 3.68
N GLN A 335 13.79 26.68 4.95
CA GLN A 335 14.69 27.17 6.00
C GLN A 335 14.68 26.26 7.24
N GLY A 336 14.00 25.10 7.18
CA GLY A 336 13.71 24.24 8.34
C GLY A 336 12.39 24.60 9.02
#